data_AF-A0A9E5LY66-F1
#
_entry.id   AF-A0A9E5LY66-F1
#
_cell.length_a   1.000
_cell.length_b   1.000
_cell.length_c   1.000
_cell.angle_alpha   90.00
_cell.angle_beta   90.00
_cell.angle_gamma   90.00
#
_symmetry.space_group_name_H-M   'P 1'
#
loop_
_entity.id
_entity.type
_entity.pdbx_description
1 polymer ?
#
loop_
_entity_poly.entity_id
_entity_poly.type
_entity_poly.pdbx_seq_one_letter_code
_entity_poly.pdbx_strand_id
1 'polypeptide(L)' 'MPEPAILVRDLVKSYAGHPAVREVSFEVAKGEIIGLLGPNG' A
#
# COMPACT_ATOMS: atom_id res chain seq x y z
N MET A 1 2.44 17.36 -12.09
CA MET A 1 1.56 16.93 -10.98
C MET A 1 2.36 17.10 -9.69
N PRO A 2 1.74 17.54 -8.58
CA PRO A 2 2.45 17.67 -7.31
C PRO A 2 2.99 16.32 -6.83
N GLU A 3 4.09 16.32 -6.08
CA GLU A 3 4.65 15.11 -5.46
C GLU A 3 3.62 14.47 -4.52
N PRO A 4 3.41 13.15 -4.59
CA PRO A 4 2.45 12.47 -3.71
C PRO A 4 2.90 12.58 -2.25
N ALA A 5 1.92 12.63 -1.35
CA ALA A 5 2.17 12.61 0.09
C ALA A 5 2.66 11.21 0.54
N ILE A 6 2.16 10.16 -0.10
CA ILE A 6 2.58 8.78 0.10
C ILE A 6 2.84 8.16 -1.27
N LEU A 7 4.01 7.55 -1.44
CA LEU A 7 4.37 6.76 -2.61
C LEU A 7 4.77 5.36 -2.16
N VAL A 8 4.05 4.35 -2.63
CA VAL A 8 4.36 2.94 -2.41
C VAL A 8 4.63 2.28 -3.75
N ARG A 9 5.79 1.62 -3.86
CA ARG A 9 6.17 0.85 -5.05
C ARG A 9 6.56 -0.57 -4.63
N ASP A 10 5.96 -1.54 -5.29
CA ASP A 10 6.26 -2.97 -5.25
C ASP A 10 6.41 -3.52 -3.83
N LEU A 11 5.53 -3.08 -2.92
CA LEU A 11 5.58 -3.44 -1.52
C LEU A 11 5.31 -4.93 -1.35
N VAL A 12 6.29 -5.62 -0.77
CA VAL A 12 6.19 -7.02 -0.37
C VAL A 12 6.41 -7.13 1.13
N LYS A 13 5.56 -7.92 1.80
CA LYS A 13 5.74 -8.25 3.21
C LYS A 13 5.40 -9.71 3.45
N SER A 14 6.29 -10.41 4.14
CA SER A 14 6.08 -11.79 4.60
C SER A 14 6.33 -11.93 6.09
N TYR A 15 5.63 -12.88 6.72
CA TYR A 15 5.80 -13.30 8.11
C TYR A 15 6.01 -14.82 8.15
N ALA A 16 7.12 -15.28 8.72
CA ALA A 16 7.46 -16.72 8.77
C ALA A 16 7.36 -17.44 7.41
N GLY A 17 7.75 -16.77 6.33
CA GLY A 17 7.64 -17.29 4.95
C GLY A 17 6.23 -17.18 4.34
N HIS A 18 5.23 -16.72 5.09
CA HIS A 18 3.87 -16.48 4.60
C HIS A 18 3.73 -15.05 4.06
N PRO A 19 3.45 -14.85 2.76
CA PRO A 19 3.30 -13.52 2.18
C PRO A 19 1.97 -12.87 2.60
N ALA A 20 2.07 -11.75 3.31
CA ALA A 20 0.95 -10.93 3.76
C ALA A 20 0.65 -9.76 2.81
N VAL A 21 1.67 -9.24 2.11
CA VAL A 21 1.51 -8.22 1.05
C VAL A 21 2.33 -8.68 -0.16
N ARG A 22 1.72 -8.64 -1.35
CA ARG A 22 2.31 -9.12 -2.60
C ARG A 22 2.33 -8.00 -3.64
N GLU A 23 3.48 -7.38 -3.83
CA GLU A 23 3.78 -6.42 -4.90
C GLU A 23 2.74 -5.30 -5.03
N VAL A 24 2.43 -4.63 -3.93
CA VAL A 24 1.44 -3.55 -3.91
C VAL A 24 2.08 -2.22 -4.26
N SER A 25 1.48 -1.50 -5.23
CA SER A 25 1.91 -0.17 -5.67
C SER A 25 0.72 0.79 -5.68
N PHE A 26 0.87 1.95 -5.03
CA PHE A 26 -0.14 3.03 -5.05
C PHE A 26 0.47 4.37 -4.63
N GLU A 27 -0.24 5.44 -4.93
CA GLU A 27 0.12 6.82 -4.57
C GLU A 27 -1.06 7.48 -3.85
N VAL A 28 -0.78 8.37 -2.90
CA VAL A 28 -1.79 9.19 -2.23
C VAL A 28 -1.39 10.66 -2.35
N ALA A 29 -2.26 11.47 -2.94
CA ALA A 29 -2.04 12.89 -3.08
C ALA A 29 -2.22 13.63 -1.74
N LYS A 30 -1.66 14.84 -1.63
CA LYS A 30 -1.88 15.69 -0.45
C LYS A 30 -3.36 16.05 -0.33
N GLY A 31 -3.97 15.73 0.82
CA GLY A 31 -5.39 15.98 1.09
C GLY A 31 -6.33 14.88 0.60
N GLU A 32 -5.82 13.83 -0.06
CA GLU A 32 -6.60 12.66 -0.47
C GLU A 32 -6.83 11.72 0.72
N ILE A 33 -8.04 11.17 0.80
CA ILE A 33 -8.43 10.18 1.82
C ILE A 33 -8.61 8.84 1.10
N ILE A 34 -7.88 7.82 1.54
CA ILE A 34 -8.02 6.45 1.04
C ILE A 34 -8.51 5.52 2.16
N GLY A 35 -9.30 4.50 1.78
CA GLY A 35 -9.69 3.41 2.66
C GLY A 35 -9.18 2.09 2.11
N LEU A 36 -8.52 1.30 2.96
CA LEU A 36 -8.15 -0.08 2.64
C LEU A 36 -9.18 -1.01 3.27
N LEU A 37 -9.86 -1.81 2.46
CA LEU A 37 -10.85 -2.79 2.91
C LEU A 37 -10.44 -4.19 2.46
N GLY A 38 -10.68 -5.16 3.32
CA GLY A 38 -10.43 -6.58 3.08
C GLY A 38 -11.03 -7.43 4.20
N PRO A 39 -11.11 -8.77 4.02
CA PRO A 39 -11.43 -9.68 5.10
C PRO A 39 -10.37 -9.60 6.23
N ASN A 40 -10.66 -10.25 7.36
CA ASN A 40 -9.67 -10.42 8.42
C ASN A 40 -8.58 -11.40 7.96
N GLY A 41 -7.34 -10.92 7.93
CA GLY A 41 -6.20 -11.69 7.43
C GLY A 41 -6.31 -12.01 5.95
#